data_AF-A0A8C2YUD7-F1
#
_entry.id   AF-A0A8C2YUD7-F1
#
_cell.length_a   1.000
_cell.length_b   1.000
_cell.length_c   1.000
_cell.angle_alpha   90.00
_cell.angle_beta   90.00
_cell.angle_gamma   90.00
#
_symmetry.space_group_name_H-M   'P 1'
#
loop_
_entity.id
_entity.type
_entity.pdbx_description
1 polymer ?
#
loop_
_entity_poly.entity_id
_entity_poly.type
_entity_poly.pdbx_seq_one_letter_code
_entity_poly.pdbx_strand_id
1 'polypeptide(L)'
;MAQSDFLYPENPRRRQEVNRLHQQLLDCLSDSFHATNKLIDVLNVHLGCRLAFIEMKRDGTIKENCDIIIDAVTKIQKELQKVDEALKEKLEPTLYRKLQDIKERETEKIAIVQKVMSVIVGEATSAASAVAVKLVGSNIATGIINKLVTVLAQIGASLLGSIGVAVLGLGIDMIFRAILGAVEKTQLQTAIKSYEKHLVEFKSASEKYNNAITEVIDTVKYQMK
;
A
#
# COMPACT_ATOMS: atom_id res chain seq x y z
N MET A 1 -0.30 11.38 -39.61
CA MET A 1 -0.80 12.33 -38.59
C MET A 1 -2.31 12.33 -38.64
N ALA A 2 -2.99 12.24 -37.50
CA ALA A 2 -4.45 12.29 -37.48
C ALA A 2 -4.95 13.72 -37.76
N GLN A 3 -6.06 13.89 -38.48
CA GLN A 3 -6.64 15.22 -38.78
C GLN A 3 -6.95 16.05 -37.52
N SER A 4 -7.20 15.39 -36.39
CA SER A 4 -7.41 16.04 -35.08
C SER A 4 -6.15 16.75 -34.54
N ASP A 5 -4.96 16.22 -34.83
CA ASP A 5 -3.69 16.78 -34.34
C ASP A 5 -3.31 18.08 -35.06
N PHE A 6 -3.80 18.26 -36.29
CA PHE A 6 -3.64 19.50 -37.05
C PHE A 6 -4.50 20.64 -36.47
N LEU A 7 -5.71 20.32 -36.00
CA LEU A 7 -6.63 21.28 -35.37
C LEU A 7 -6.26 21.59 -33.91
N TYR A 8 -5.55 20.67 -33.24
CA TYR A 8 -5.15 20.81 -31.84
C TYR A 8 -3.69 20.36 -31.63
N PRO A 9 -2.70 21.21 -32.00
CA PRO A 9 -1.29 20.83 -32.03
C PRO A 9 -0.68 20.46 -30.66
N GLU A 10 -1.32 20.86 -29.56
CA GLU A 10 -0.88 20.51 -28.19
C GLU A 10 -1.44 19.17 -27.69
N ASN A 11 -2.41 18.55 -28.37
CA ASN A 11 -3.01 17.28 -27.93
C ASN A 11 -2.01 16.10 -27.95
N PRO A 12 -1.11 15.97 -28.94
CA PRO A 12 -0.05 14.95 -28.88
C PRO A 12 0.80 15.02 -27.61
N ARG A 13 1.21 16.23 -27.20
CA ARG A 13 2.01 16.44 -25.97
C ARG A 13 1.21 16.07 -24.72
N ARG A 14 -0.06 16.48 -24.63
CA ARG A 14 -0.91 16.14 -23.47
C ARG A 14 -1.19 14.63 -23.38
N ARG A 15 -1.36 13.93 -24.52
CA ARG A 15 -1.50 12.46 -24.54
C ARG A 15 -0.23 11.77 -24.05
N GLN A 16 0.95 12.25 -24.48
CA GLN A 16 2.22 11.76 -23.94
C GLN A 16 2.32 11.96 -22.44
N GLU A 17 1.88 13.11 -21.93
CA GLU A 17 1.91 13.40 -20.50
C GLU A 17 0.97 12.50 -19.69
N VAL A 18 -0.26 12.27 -20.17
CA VAL A 18 -1.17 11.30 -19.55
C VAL A 18 -0.57 9.90 -19.51
N ASN A 19 0.06 9.45 -20.61
CA ASN A 19 0.73 8.14 -20.64
C ASN A 19 1.90 8.07 -19.64
N ARG A 20 2.69 9.13 -19.53
CA ARG A 20 3.81 9.23 -18.58
C ARG A 20 3.33 9.16 -17.13
N LEU A 21 2.24 9.87 -16.81
CA LEU A 21 1.64 9.86 -15.46
C LEU A 21 1.01 8.52 -15.14
N HIS A 22 0.32 7.91 -16.11
CA HIS A 22 -0.28 6.60 -15.98
C HIS A 22 0.79 5.54 -15.69
N GLN A 23 1.91 5.54 -16.42
CA GLN A 23 2.99 4.59 -16.17
C GLN A 23 3.61 4.76 -14.78
N GLN A 24 3.87 5.99 -14.34
CA GLN A 24 4.37 6.22 -12.99
C GLN A 24 3.41 5.71 -11.90
N LEU A 25 2.09 5.76 -12.13
CA LEU A 25 1.12 5.22 -11.20
C LEU A 25 1.18 3.69 -11.16
N LEU A 26 1.35 3.04 -12.31
CA LEU A 26 1.56 1.59 -12.40
C LEU A 26 2.87 1.16 -11.71
N ASP A 27 3.94 1.92 -11.90
CA ASP A 27 5.23 1.67 -11.22
C ASP A 27 5.07 1.75 -9.70
N CYS A 28 4.41 2.80 -9.19
CA CYS A 28 4.14 2.93 -7.75
C CYS A 28 3.24 1.82 -7.20
N LEU A 29 2.27 1.34 -7.99
CA LEU A 29 1.46 0.18 -7.62
C LEU A 29 2.34 -1.07 -7.55
N SER A 30 3.18 -1.31 -8.57
CA SER A 30 4.10 -2.45 -8.61
C SER A 30 5.02 -2.46 -7.38
N ASP A 31 5.58 -1.31 -7.00
CA ASP A 31 6.38 -1.17 -5.77
C ASP A 31 5.58 -1.52 -4.52
N SER A 32 4.32 -1.06 -4.44
CA SER A 32 3.42 -1.37 -3.33
C SER A 32 3.09 -2.88 -3.26
N PHE A 33 2.81 -3.54 -4.38
CA PHE A 33 2.62 -5.01 -4.45
C PHE A 33 3.84 -5.75 -3.91
N HIS A 34 5.04 -5.35 -4.34
CA HIS A 34 6.27 -5.97 -3.91
C HIS A 34 6.50 -5.80 -2.39
N ALA A 35 6.28 -4.60 -1.86
CA ALA A 35 6.41 -4.34 -0.44
C ALA A 35 5.35 -5.11 0.38
N THR A 36 4.10 -5.14 -0.06
CA THR A 36 3.04 -5.92 0.62
C THR A 36 3.40 -7.40 0.66
N ASN A 37 3.91 -7.97 -0.44
CA ASN A 37 4.37 -9.36 -0.45
C ASN A 37 5.55 -9.60 0.50
N LYS A 38 6.52 -8.69 0.58
CA LYS A 38 7.60 -8.77 1.58
C LYS A 38 7.07 -8.76 3.01
N LEU A 39 6.06 -7.93 3.31
CA LEU A 39 5.42 -7.93 4.61
C LEU A 39 4.66 -9.24 4.88
N ILE A 40 3.93 -9.76 3.90
CA ILE A 40 3.25 -11.06 3.97
C ILE A 40 4.24 -12.18 4.29
N ASP A 41 5.40 -12.20 3.64
CA ASP A 41 6.45 -13.18 3.89
C ASP A 41 6.92 -13.14 5.35
N VAL A 42 7.28 -11.95 5.84
CA VAL A 42 7.68 -11.76 7.24
C VAL A 42 6.59 -12.21 8.22
N LEU A 43 5.33 -11.88 7.96
CA LEU A 43 4.21 -12.27 8.81
C LEU A 43 3.99 -13.79 8.82
N ASN A 44 4.04 -14.42 7.65
CA ASN A 44 3.87 -15.86 7.53
C ASN A 44 5.00 -16.62 8.22
N VAL A 45 6.26 -16.17 8.03
CA VAL A 45 7.45 -16.81 8.61
C VAL A 45 7.52 -16.60 10.12
N HIS A 46 7.32 -15.36 10.60
CA HIS A 46 7.63 -15.00 11.97
C HIS A 46 6.43 -14.96 12.92
N LEU A 47 5.23 -14.71 12.40
CA LEU A 47 4.00 -14.71 13.21
C LEU A 47 3.11 -15.94 12.93
N GLY A 48 3.54 -16.84 12.05
CA GLY A 48 2.75 -18.03 11.68
C GLY A 48 1.46 -17.68 10.94
N CYS A 49 1.36 -16.49 10.34
CA CYS A 49 0.21 -16.10 9.53
C CYS A 49 0.08 -17.01 8.29
N ARG A 50 -1.13 -17.04 7.71
CA ARG A 50 -1.44 -17.78 6.47
C ARG A 50 -2.03 -16.84 5.42
N LEU A 51 -1.29 -15.78 5.12
CA LEU A 51 -1.68 -14.78 4.15
C LEU A 51 -1.20 -15.20 2.75
N ALA A 52 -2.07 -15.11 1.76
CA ALA A 52 -1.71 -15.38 0.38
C ALA A 52 -0.95 -14.19 -0.22
N PHE A 53 0.13 -14.46 -0.95
CA PHE A 53 0.79 -13.46 -1.78
C PHE A 53 -0.16 -12.93 -2.85
N ILE A 54 0.03 -11.66 -3.21
CA ILE A 54 -0.76 -10.97 -4.24
C ILE A 54 0.06 -10.72 -5.50
N GLU A 55 -0.64 -10.65 -6.63
CA GLU A 55 -0.03 -10.37 -7.92
C GLU A 55 -0.78 -9.25 -8.63
N MET A 56 -0.02 -8.34 -9.25
CA MET A 56 -0.57 -7.24 -10.02
C MET A 56 -1.12 -7.76 -11.34
N LYS A 57 -2.37 -7.40 -11.65
CA LYS A 57 -2.98 -7.68 -12.95
C LYS A 57 -2.49 -6.65 -13.96
N ARG A 58 -1.52 -7.04 -14.79
CA ARG A 58 -0.89 -6.17 -15.81
C ARG A 58 -1.90 -5.65 -16.84
N ASP A 59 -2.86 -6.49 -17.22
CA ASP A 59 -3.94 -6.12 -18.14
C ASP A 59 -5.19 -5.60 -17.41
N GLY A 60 -5.11 -5.48 -16.08
CA GLY A 60 -6.20 -4.98 -15.24
C GLY A 60 -6.20 -3.47 -15.11
N THR A 61 -7.31 -2.93 -14.63
CA THR A 61 -7.43 -1.50 -14.33
C THR A 61 -6.63 -1.12 -13.08
N ILE A 62 -6.29 0.16 -12.96
CA ILE A 62 -5.68 0.72 -11.74
C ILE A 62 -6.55 0.41 -10.51
N LYS A 63 -7.88 0.56 -10.63
CA LYS A 63 -8.80 0.30 -9.53
C LYS A 63 -8.74 -1.15 -9.07
N GLU A 64 -8.78 -2.12 -9.98
CA GLU A 64 -8.68 -3.53 -9.62
C GLU A 64 -7.38 -3.84 -8.89
N ASN A 65 -6.28 -3.25 -9.35
CA ASN A 65 -4.99 -3.40 -8.68
C ASN A 65 -4.96 -2.72 -7.30
N CYS A 66 -5.58 -1.54 -7.14
CA CYS A 66 -5.76 -0.91 -5.84
C CYS A 66 -6.60 -1.79 -4.90
N ASP A 67 -7.71 -2.36 -5.38
CA ASP A 67 -8.60 -3.20 -4.59
C ASP A 67 -7.89 -4.48 -4.10
N ILE A 68 -7.03 -5.07 -4.93
CA ILE A 68 -6.20 -6.23 -4.53
C ILE A 68 -5.28 -5.87 -3.37
N ILE A 69 -4.57 -4.73 -3.45
CA ILE A 69 -3.69 -4.27 -2.35
C ILE A 69 -4.52 -3.97 -1.10
N ILE A 70 -5.65 -3.26 -1.25
CA ILE A 70 -6.53 -2.91 -0.12
C ILE A 70 -7.03 -4.18 0.59
N ASP A 71 -7.48 -5.20 -0.14
CA ASP A 71 -7.94 -6.46 0.42
C ASP A 71 -6.81 -7.20 1.16
N ALA A 72 -5.63 -7.29 0.55
CA ALA A 72 -4.45 -7.90 1.18
C ALA A 72 -4.05 -7.18 2.47
N VAL A 73 -3.98 -5.86 2.41
CA VAL A 73 -3.66 -5.01 3.57
C VAL A 73 -4.72 -5.14 4.67
N THR A 74 -6.00 -5.20 4.31
CA THR A 74 -7.09 -5.41 5.28
C THR A 74 -6.95 -6.77 5.97
N LYS A 75 -6.56 -7.82 5.25
CA LYS A 75 -6.28 -9.14 5.83
C LYS A 75 -5.07 -9.10 6.76
N ILE A 76 -3.99 -8.43 6.37
CA ILE A 76 -2.82 -8.19 7.23
C ILE A 76 -3.24 -7.52 8.54
N GLN A 77 -4.04 -6.46 8.48
CA GLN A 77 -4.53 -5.76 9.66
C GLN A 77 -5.35 -6.66 10.58
N LYS A 78 -6.20 -7.53 10.03
CA LYS A 78 -6.97 -8.51 10.81
C LYS A 78 -6.07 -9.52 11.52
N GLU A 79 -5.03 -10.03 10.85
CA GLU A 79 -4.07 -10.93 11.49
C GLU A 79 -3.27 -10.21 12.59
N LEU A 80 -2.83 -8.99 12.34
CA LEU A 80 -2.14 -8.18 13.35
C LEU A 80 -3.02 -7.86 14.55
N GLN A 81 -4.32 -7.61 14.34
CA GLN A 81 -5.27 -7.38 15.44
C GLN A 81 -5.46 -8.65 16.30
N LYS A 82 -5.46 -9.84 15.69
CA LYS A 82 -5.49 -11.09 16.48
C LYS A 82 -4.26 -11.24 17.36
N VAL A 83 -3.08 -10.89 16.83
CA VAL A 83 -1.83 -10.89 17.60
C VAL A 83 -1.90 -9.86 18.72
N ASP A 84 -2.39 -8.65 18.46
CA ASP A 84 -2.56 -7.60 19.47
C ASP A 84 -3.49 -8.03 20.61
N GLU A 85 -4.67 -8.56 20.29
CA GLU A 85 -5.61 -9.04 21.32
C GLU A 85 -5.04 -10.23 22.10
N ALA A 86 -4.33 -11.15 21.44
CA ALA A 86 -3.67 -12.26 22.13
C ALA A 86 -2.55 -11.77 23.06
N LEU A 87 -1.81 -10.73 22.68
CA LEU A 87 -0.82 -10.08 23.54
C LEU A 87 -1.50 -9.42 24.73
N LYS A 88 -2.59 -8.68 24.51
CA LYS A 88 -3.35 -7.98 25.54
C LYS A 88 -4.01 -8.93 26.55
N GLU A 89 -4.51 -10.08 26.10
CA GLU A 89 -5.11 -11.09 26.96
C GLU A 89 -4.08 -11.81 27.83
N LYS A 90 -2.90 -12.10 27.26
CA LYS A 90 -1.87 -12.91 27.93
C LYS A 90 -0.82 -12.10 28.69
N LEU A 91 -0.67 -10.80 28.40
CA LEU A 91 0.18 -9.90 29.15
C LEU A 91 -0.58 -9.27 30.30
N GLU A 92 0.12 -9.06 31.41
CA GLU A 92 -0.40 -8.21 32.48
C GLU A 92 -0.67 -6.79 31.93
N PRO A 93 -1.77 -6.12 32.34
CA PRO A 93 -2.13 -4.80 31.81
C PRO A 93 -1.02 -3.74 31.93
N THR A 94 -0.19 -3.85 32.97
CA THR A 94 0.97 -2.98 33.21
C THR A 94 2.08 -3.21 32.18
N LEU A 95 2.34 -4.46 31.81
CA LEU A 95 3.34 -4.83 30.79
C LEU A 95 2.85 -4.48 29.39
N TYR A 96 1.58 -4.71 29.10
CA TYR A 96 0.98 -4.31 27.83
C TYR A 96 1.06 -2.79 27.63
N ARG A 97 0.82 -2.00 28.69
CA ARG A 97 0.99 -0.54 28.64
C ARG A 97 2.42 -0.10 28.33
N LYS A 98 3.43 -0.84 28.80
CA LYS A 98 4.84 -0.57 28.48
C LYS A 98 5.18 -0.81 27.01
N LEU A 99 4.50 -1.74 26.35
CA LEU A 99 4.68 -1.94 24.90
C LEU A 99 4.30 -0.69 24.10
N GLN A 100 3.25 0.00 24.55
CA GLN A 100 2.75 1.22 23.91
C GLN A 100 3.52 2.47 24.33
N ASP A 101 4.34 2.42 25.39
CA ASP A 101 5.10 3.58 25.85
C ASP A 101 6.32 3.84 24.96
N ILE A 102 6.39 5.03 24.37
CA ILE A 102 7.51 5.45 23.50
C ILE A 102 8.83 5.56 24.27
N LYS A 103 8.78 5.73 25.61
CA LYS A 103 9.96 5.88 26.46
C LYS A 103 10.70 4.55 26.73
N GLU A 104 10.02 3.42 26.58
CA GLU A 104 10.59 2.10 26.86
C GLU A 104 11.49 1.65 25.70
N ARG A 105 12.63 1.02 26.02
CA ARG A 105 13.58 0.59 24.97
C ARG A 105 12.99 -0.55 24.15
N GLU A 106 13.27 -0.55 22.85
CA GLU A 106 12.76 -1.58 21.94
C GLU A 106 13.19 -3.00 22.34
N THR A 107 14.42 -3.17 22.83
CA THR A 107 14.91 -4.46 23.36
C THR A 107 14.13 -4.95 24.58
N GLU A 108 13.69 -4.03 25.45
CA GLU A 108 12.89 -4.37 26.64
C GLU A 108 11.47 -4.76 26.22
N LYS A 109 10.89 -4.06 25.23
CA LYS A 109 9.60 -4.45 24.64
C LYS A 109 9.66 -5.84 24.00
N ILE A 110 10.73 -6.14 23.26
CA ILE A 110 10.94 -7.46 22.65
C ILE A 110 11.00 -8.54 23.72
N ALA A 111 11.75 -8.33 24.81
CA ALA A 111 11.85 -9.29 25.90
C ALA A 111 10.51 -9.53 26.61
N ILE A 112 9.70 -8.48 26.80
CA ILE A 112 8.35 -8.58 27.37
C ILE A 112 7.45 -9.43 26.47
N VAL A 113 7.48 -9.19 25.16
CA VAL A 113 6.64 -9.88 24.17
C VAL A 113 7.08 -11.32 23.93
N GLN A 114 8.39 -11.61 23.98
CA GLN A 114 8.95 -12.92 23.64
C GLN A 114 8.38 -14.06 24.47
N LYS A 115 8.17 -13.84 25.77
CA LYS A 115 7.61 -14.84 26.67
C LYS A 115 6.16 -15.19 26.34
N VAL A 116 5.40 -14.24 25.78
CA VAL A 116 4.00 -14.44 25.40
C VAL A 116 3.88 -15.00 23.99
N MET A 117 4.75 -14.56 23.09
CA MET A 117 4.79 -15.06 21.72
C MET A 117 5.09 -16.56 21.66
N SER A 118 5.84 -17.14 22.60
CA SER A 118 6.07 -18.59 22.62
C SER A 118 4.77 -19.35 22.87
N VAL A 119 3.84 -18.73 23.61
CA VAL A 119 2.52 -19.31 23.85
C VAL A 119 1.56 -19.07 22.68
N ILE A 120 1.80 -18.07 21.83
CA ILE A 120 0.93 -17.73 20.68
C ILE A 120 1.36 -18.50 19.43
N VAL A 121 2.66 -18.56 19.15
CA VAL A 121 3.24 -19.09 17.90
C VAL A 121 4.02 -20.39 18.15
N GLY A 122 4.10 -20.87 19.40
CA GLY A 122 4.79 -22.11 19.79
C GLY A 122 6.28 -21.88 20.07
N GLU A 123 7.07 -21.68 19.02
CA GLU A 123 8.50 -21.34 19.14
C GLU A 123 8.70 -19.83 18.92
N ALA A 124 8.67 -19.04 20.01
CA ALA A 124 9.00 -17.62 19.87
C ALA A 124 10.49 -17.41 19.70
N THR A 125 10.87 -17.07 18.48
CA THR A 125 12.15 -16.46 18.19
C THR A 125 12.14 -14.97 18.62
N SER A 126 13.31 -14.43 18.92
CA SER A 126 13.53 -12.99 19.10
C SER A 126 13.00 -12.19 17.91
N ALA A 127 13.17 -12.73 16.69
CA ALA A 127 12.64 -12.19 15.44
C ALA A 127 11.11 -12.08 15.45
N ALA A 128 10.37 -13.14 15.81
CA ALA A 128 8.91 -13.12 15.92
C ALA A 128 8.41 -12.03 16.87
N SER A 129 9.10 -11.88 18.00
CA SER A 129 8.77 -10.92 19.04
C SER A 129 9.03 -9.49 18.58
N ALA A 130 10.11 -9.26 17.83
CA ALA A 130 10.42 -7.97 17.24
C ALA A 130 9.44 -7.55 16.14
N VAL A 131 8.98 -8.48 15.30
CA VAL A 131 7.92 -8.21 14.32
C VAL A 131 6.65 -7.76 15.03
N ALA A 132 6.24 -8.48 16.08
CA ALA A 132 5.06 -8.12 16.86
C ALA A 132 5.21 -6.72 17.50
N VAL A 133 6.34 -6.42 18.14
CA VAL A 133 6.59 -5.09 18.72
C VAL A 133 6.55 -3.98 17.67
N LYS A 134 7.21 -4.16 16.52
CA LYS A 134 7.21 -3.15 15.46
C LYS A 134 5.85 -2.98 14.81
N LEU A 135 5.07 -4.04 14.59
CA LEU A 135 3.81 -3.92 13.86
C LEU A 135 2.63 -3.56 14.76
N VAL A 136 2.61 -4.09 15.99
CA VAL A 136 1.51 -3.89 16.95
C VAL A 136 1.81 -2.74 17.92
N GLY A 137 3.04 -2.68 18.43
CA GLY A 137 3.46 -1.66 19.40
C GLY A 137 3.84 -0.32 18.78
N SER A 138 3.78 -0.18 17.46
CA SER A 138 4.12 1.07 16.76
C SER A 138 2.98 1.57 15.87
N ASN A 139 3.07 2.84 15.47
CA ASN A 139 2.11 3.48 14.57
C ASN A 139 2.17 2.96 13.12
N ILE A 140 2.92 1.90 12.82
CA ILE A 140 3.01 1.32 11.46
C ILE A 140 1.63 0.80 11.03
N ALA A 141 1.01 -0.09 11.80
CA ALA A 141 -0.27 -0.72 11.41
C ALA A 141 -1.46 0.26 11.40
N THR A 142 -1.49 1.21 12.33
CA THR A 142 -2.60 2.14 12.52
C THR A 142 -2.43 3.45 11.73
N GLY A 143 -1.20 3.88 11.47
CA GLY A 143 -0.91 5.14 10.78
C GLY A 143 -0.54 4.94 9.31
N ILE A 144 0.56 4.25 9.06
CA ILE A 144 1.17 4.17 7.72
C ILE A 144 0.34 3.28 6.79
N ILE A 145 -0.06 2.10 7.28
CA ILE A 145 -0.87 1.16 6.51
C ILE A 145 -2.26 1.76 6.18
N ASN A 146 -2.94 2.36 7.15
CA ASN A 146 -4.24 3.03 6.93
C ASN A 146 -4.15 4.19 5.95
N LYS A 147 -3.04 4.95 5.98
CA LYS A 147 -2.83 6.04 5.04
C LYS A 147 -2.69 5.53 3.61
N LEU A 148 -1.98 4.43 3.39
CA LEU A 148 -1.88 3.79 2.08
C LEU A 148 -3.25 3.35 1.58
N VAL A 149 -4.02 2.62 2.40
CA VAL A 149 -5.38 2.16 2.07
C VAL A 149 -6.29 3.34 1.69
N THR A 150 -6.24 4.43 2.46
CA THR A 150 -7.03 5.62 2.19
C THR A 150 -6.68 6.24 0.85
N VAL A 151 -5.39 6.38 0.54
CA VAL A 151 -4.93 6.97 -0.72
C VAL A 151 -5.26 6.07 -1.91
N LEU A 152 -5.09 4.75 -1.78
CA LEU A 152 -5.48 3.78 -2.81
C LEU A 152 -7.00 3.79 -3.05
N ALA A 153 -7.81 3.88 -2.01
CA ALA A 153 -9.27 3.99 -2.12
C ALA A 153 -9.68 5.31 -2.80
N GLN A 154 -9.00 6.41 -2.47
CA GLN A 154 -9.21 7.71 -3.12
C GLN A 154 -8.83 7.67 -4.60
N ILE A 155 -7.72 7.03 -4.97
CA ILE A 155 -7.34 6.80 -6.37
C ILE A 155 -8.39 5.94 -7.08
N GLY A 156 -8.78 4.82 -6.47
CA GLY A 156 -9.78 3.91 -7.04
C GLY A 156 -11.13 4.62 -7.27
N ALA A 157 -11.55 5.47 -6.34
CA ALA A 157 -12.78 6.24 -6.44
C ALA A 157 -12.70 7.43 -7.41
N SER A 158 -11.58 8.18 -7.42
CA SER A 158 -11.44 9.36 -8.27
C SER A 158 -11.29 9.01 -9.75
N LEU A 159 -10.68 7.87 -10.04
CA LEU A 159 -10.62 7.32 -11.40
C LEU A 159 -11.99 6.80 -11.87
N LEU A 160 -12.93 6.47 -10.97
CA LEU A 160 -14.32 6.19 -11.36
C LEU A 160 -15.17 7.46 -11.53
N GLY A 161 -14.88 8.52 -10.78
CA GLY A 161 -15.72 9.72 -10.72
C GLY A 161 -15.35 10.84 -11.70
N SER A 162 -14.10 10.92 -12.17
CA SER A 162 -13.61 12.06 -12.96
C SER A 162 -13.77 11.91 -14.48
N ILE A 163 -14.14 10.72 -14.98
CA ILE A 163 -14.46 10.53 -16.38
C ILE A 163 -15.69 9.64 -16.46
N GLY A 164 -16.85 10.21 -16.78
CA GLY A 164 -18.09 9.46 -16.93
C GLY A 164 -17.89 8.30 -17.90
N VAL A 165 -17.83 7.08 -17.37
CA VAL A 165 -18.14 5.75 -17.94
C VAL A 165 -17.51 5.35 -19.30
N ALA A 166 -16.93 6.23 -20.09
CA ALA A 166 -16.57 5.96 -21.48
C ALA A 166 -15.07 5.84 -21.77
N VAL A 167 -14.18 6.30 -20.88
CA VAL A 167 -12.74 6.42 -21.21
C VAL A 167 -11.85 5.42 -20.44
N LEU A 168 -12.32 4.85 -19.34
CA LEU A 168 -11.47 4.05 -18.44
C LEU A 168 -11.81 2.55 -18.40
N GLY A 169 -12.92 2.14 -19.01
CA GLY A 169 -13.21 0.73 -19.31
C GLY A 169 -12.70 0.26 -20.67
N LEU A 170 -12.12 1.18 -21.46
CA LEU A 170 -11.67 0.93 -22.82
C LEU A 170 -10.18 1.26 -22.81
N GLY A 171 -9.35 0.26 -23.11
CA GLY A 171 -7.89 0.37 -23.03
C GLY A 171 -7.31 1.62 -23.70
N ILE A 172 -6.03 1.89 -23.42
CA ILE A 172 -5.24 3.02 -23.91
C ILE A 172 -5.57 3.41 -25.37
N ASP A 173 -5.83 2.43 -26.24
CA ASP A 173 -6.13 2.58 -27.66
C ASP A 173 -7.42 3.38 -27.97
N MET A 174 -8.36 3.52 -27.02
CA MET A 174 -9.62 4.23 -27.22
C MET A 174 -9.65 5.66 -26.63
N ILE A 175 -8.76 5.97 -25.67
CA ILE A 175 -8.35 7.36 -25.37
C ILE A 175 -7.81 8.03 -26.65
N PHE A 176 -7.17 7.25 -27.53
CA PHE A 176 -6.66 7.72 -28.82
C PHE A 176 -7.74 7.88 -29.91
N ARG A 177 -8.91 7.21 -29.80
CA ARG A 177 -9.91 7.13 -30.88
C ARG A 177 -11.22 7.87 -30.64
N ALA A 178 -11.64 8.13 -29.40
CA ALA A 178 -13.00 8.60 -29.11
C ALA A 178 -13.16 10.13 -28.94
N ILE A 179 -12.08 10.91 -28.96
CA ILE A 179 -12.17 12.30 -28.51
C ILE A 179 -12.23 13.28 -29.71
N LEU A 180 -13.45 13.68 -30.05
CA LEU A 180 -13.74 14.79 -30.98
C LEU A 180 -13.43 16.13 -30.29
N GLY A 181 -12.97 17.11 -31.07
CA GLY A 181 -12.37 18.38 -30.65
C GLY A 181 -13.08 19.23 -29.56
N ALA A 182 -12.30 20.16 -28.98
CA ALA A 182 -12.63 21.12 -27.91
C ALA A 182 -13.02 20.51 -26.55
N VAL A 183 -13.85 19.47 -26.51
CA VAL A 183 -14.17 18.69 -25.30
C VAL A 183 -12.91 17.98 -24.77
N GLU A 184 -11.98 17.59 -25.65
CA GLU A 184 -10.70 16.96 -25.26
C GLU A 184 -9.85 17.83 -24.33
N LYS A 185 -9.75 19.15 -24.59
CA LYS A 185 -8.78 20.00 -23.89
C LYS A 185 -9.07 20.07 -22.39
N THR A 186 -10.32 20.35 -22.04
CA THR A 186 -10.73 20.54 -20.64
C THR A 186 -10.73 19.20 -19.91
N GLN A 187 -11.21 18.13 -20.55
CA GLN A 187 -11.22 16.79 -19.95
C GLN A 187 -9.81 16.22 -19.74
N LEU A 188 -8.93 16.33 -20.75
CA LEU A 188 -7.55 15.86 -20.66
C LEU A 188 -6.75 16.67 -19.63
N GLN A 189 -6.95 18.00 -19.56
CA GLN A 189 -6.30 18.83 -18.56
C GLN A 189 -6.83 18.56 -17.14
N THR A 190 -8.11 18.22 -16.99
CA THR A 190 -8.70 17.81 -15.71
C THR A 190 -8.14 16.44 -15.28
N ALA A 191 -8.04 15.50 -16.22
CA ALA A 191 -7.43 14.20 -15.98
C ALA A 191 -5.96 14.34 -15.58
N ILE A 192 -5.16 15.14 -16.30
CA ILE A 192 -3.75 15.40 -15.94
C ILE A 192 -3.64 15.94 -14.51
N LYS A 193 -4.41 16.98 -14.16
CA LYS A 193 -4.39 17.54 -12.80
C LYS A 193 -4.81 16.53 -11.73
N SER A 194 -5.81 15.70 -12.04
CA SER A 194 -6.26 14.65 -11.13
C SER A 194 -5.16 13.60 -10.94
N TYR A 195 -4.56 13.11 -12.03
CA TYR A 195 -3.44 12.17 -11.99
C TYR A 195 -2.24 12.74 -11.21
N GLU A 196 -1.83 13.98 -11.49
CA GLU A 196 -0.72 14.63 -10.79
C GLU A 196 -0.96 14.71 -9.28
N LYS A 197 -2.15 15.18 -8.87
CA LYS A 197 -2.51 15.29 -7.45
C LYS A 197 -2.45 13.93 -6.77
N HIS A 198 -3.12 12.94 -7.35
CA HIS A 198 -3.19 11.60 -6.77
C HIS A 198 -1.83 10.90 -6.77
N LEU A 199 -1.02 11.10 -7.81
CA LEU A 199 0.31 10.51 -7.92
C LEU A 199 1.27 11.05 -6.85
N VAL A 200 1.22 12.35 -6.55
CA VAL A 200 2.05 12.95 -5.49
C VAL A 200 1.69 12.37 -4.13
N GLU A 201 0.39 12.32 -3.81
CA GLU A 201 -0.09 11.76 -2.55
C GLU A 201 0.24 10.27 -2.43
N PHE A 202 0.10 9.52 -3.53
CA PHE A 202 0.38 8.09 -3.56
C PHE A 202 1.86 7.76 -3.48
N LYS A 203 2.73 8.48 -4.21
CA LYS A 203 4.18 8.33 -4.08
C LYS A 203 4.63 8.52 -2.64
N SER A 204 4.18 9.59 -2.00
CA SER A 204 4.53 9.86 -0.61
C SER A 204 4.02 8.79 0.36
N ALA A 205 2.80 8.30 0.16
CA ALA A 205 2.24 7.23 0.98
C ALA A 205 2.95 5.88 0.76
N SER A 206 3.21 5.52 -0.50
CA SER A 206 3.91 4.30 -0.90
C SER A 206 5.35 4.29 -0.38
N GLU A 207 6.07 5.41 -0.44
CA GLU A 207 7.43 5.52 0.06
C GLU A 207 7.48 5.30 1.58
N LYS A 208 6.59 5.96 2.33
CA LYS A 208 6.47 5.75 3.79
C LYS A 208 6.12 4.31 4.14
N TYR A 209 5.22 3.70 3.37
CA TYR A 209 4.86 2.29 3.52
C TYR A 209 6.05 1.35 3.28
N ASN A 210 6.77 1.56 2.17
CA ASN A 210 7.96 0.77 1.83
C ASN A 210 9.07 0.92 2.87
N ASN A 211 9.31 2.14 3.36
CA ASN A 211 10.30 2.41 4.40
C ASN A 211 9.92 1.72 5.71
N ALA A 212 8.66 1.77 6.11
CA ALA A 212 8.18 1.09 7.33
C ALA A 212 8.34 -0.44 7.23
N ILE A 213 8.04 -1.03 6.08
CA ILE A 213 8.23 -2.48 5.86
C ILE A 213 9.72 -2.83 5.88
N THR A 214 10.55 -2.00 5.27
CA THR A 214 12.01 -2.20 5.28
C THR A 214 12.56 -2.15 6.71
N GLU A 215 12.09 -1.21 7.53
CA GLU A 215 12.46 -1.12 8.94
C GLU A 215 12.09 -2.39 9.72
N VAL A 216 10.89 -2.94 9.50
CA VAL A 216 10.47 -4.22 10.10
C VAL A 216 11.41 -5.35 9.68
N ILE A 217 11.73 -5.45 8.39
CA ILE A 217 12.62 -6.48 7.84
C ILE A 217 14.04 -6.35 8.42
N ASP A 218 14.59 -5.15 8.50
CA ASP A 218 15.94 -4.93 9.01
C ASP A 218 16.02 -5.18 10.52
N THR A 219 14.94 -4.89 11.25
CA THR A 219 14.81 -5.26 12.67
C THR A 219 14.86 -6.78 12.82
N VAL A 220 14.13 -7.53 12.00
CA VAL A 220 14.17 -9.00 11.97
C VAL A 220 15.58 -9.51 11.72
N LYS A 221 16.25 -9.01 10.68
CA LYS A 221 17.62 -9.42 10.34
C LYS A 221 18.60 -9.15 11.49
N TYR A 222 18.44 -8.04 12.21
CA TYR A 222 19.29 -7.72 13.36
C TYR A 222 19.10 -8.73 14.50
N GLN A 223 17.88 -9.19 14.74
CA GLN A 223 17.56 -10.16 15.79
C GLN A 223 17.94 -11.62 15.47
N MET A 224 18.31 -11.88 14.21
CA MET A 224 18.79 -13.19 13.73
C MET A 224 20.32 -13.32 13.70
N LYS A 225 21.05 -12.25 14.03
CA LYS A 225 22.52 -12.25 14.14
C LYS A 225 22.94 -12.52 15.58
#